data_AF-A0A6P1YH05-F1
#
_entry.id   AF-A0A6P1YH05-F1
#
_cell.length_a   1.000
_cell.length_b   1.000
_cell.length_c   1.000
_cell.angle_alpha   90.00
_cell.angle_beta   90.00
_cell.angle_gamma   90.00
#
_symmetry.space_group_name_H-M   'P 1'
#
loop_
_entity.id
_entity.type
_entity.pdbx_description
1 polymer ?
#
loop_
_entity_poly.entity_id
_entity_poly.type
_entity_poly.pdbx_seq_one_letter_code
_entity_poly.pdbx_strand_id
1 'polypeptide(L)'
;MAAVANDEITLVIDRSVAVVLFEFLSRHVDDADGETLVEFVEDESEVPALWALLAGLESVLTEPMAEDYQRRVIAAREAVIKRFGGAFSGKGDE
;
A
#
# COMPACT_ATOMS: atom_id res chain seq x y z
N MET A 1 -31.68 -2.42 19.82
CA MET A 1 -30.68 -2.04 18.80
C MET A 1 -29.71 -3.20 18.72
N ALA A 2 -29.66 -3.90 17.59
CA ALA A 2 -28.68 -4.96 17.39
C ALA A 2 -27.29 -4.32 17.41
N ALA A 3 -26.36 -4.90 18.18
CA ALA A 3 -24.96 -4.53 18.07
C ALA A 3 -24.54 -4.79 16.63
N VAL A 4 -24.08 -3.75 15.94
CA VAL A 4 -23.39 -3.93 14.66
C VAL A 4 -22.16 -4.76 15.01
N ALA A 5 -22.13 -6.02 14.59
CA ALA A 5 -20.88 -6.76 14.62
C ALA A 5 -19.91 -5.95 13.75
N ASN A 6 -18.85 -5.42 14.34
CA ASN A 6 -17.76 -4.84 13.55
C ASN A 6 -17.17 -6.01 12.77
N ASP A 7 -17.57 -6.14 11.51
CA ASP A 7 -17.09 -7.16 10.57
C ASP A 7 -15.68 -6.79 10.06
N GLU A 8 -14.87 -6.24 10.97
CA GLU A 8 -13.51 -5.82 10.75
C GLU A 8 -12.59 -7.03 10.83
N ILE A 9 -11.63 -7.10 9.92
CA ILE A 9 -10.60 -8.13 9.92
C ILE A 9 -9.28 -7.56 10.40
N THR A 10 -8.46 -8.38 11.05
CA THR A 10 -7.06 -8.05 11.33
C THR A 10 -6.19 -8.62 10.23
N LEU A 11 -5.49 -7.74 9.50
CA LEU A 11 -4.47 -8.11 8.53
C LEU A 11 -3.08 -7.99 9.15
N VAL A 12 -2.35 -9.10 9.21
CA VAL A 12 -0.95 -9.12 9.68
C VAL A 12 -0.02 -9.22 8.47
N ILE A 13 0.76 -8.16 8.24
CA ILE A 13 1.75 -8.09 7.15
C ILE A 13 3.12 -7.67 7.70
N ASP A 14 4.17 -8.04 6.97
CA ASP A 14 5.53 -7.63 7.26
C ASP A 14 5.67 -6.09 7.18
N ARG A 15 6.49 -5.49 8.06
CA ARG A 15 6.65 -4.02 8.11
C ARG A 15 7.15 -3.47 6.77
N SER A 16 8.02 -4.20 6.07
CA SER A 16 8.50 -3.82 4.73
C SER A 16 7.38 -3.83 3.69
N VAL A 17 6.45 -4.77 3.76
CA VAL A 17 5.25 -4.81 2.90
C VAL A 17 4.38 -3.59 3.18
N ALA A 18 4.14 -3.28 4.45
CA ALA A 18 3.34 -2.13 4.85
C ALA A 18 3.94 -0.80 4.33
N VAL A 19 5.26 -0.62 4.44
CA VAL A 19 5.95 0.59 3.92
C VAL A 19 5.85 0.69 2.40
N VAL A 20 6.01 -0.42 1.67
CA VAL A 20 5.87 -0.41 0.20
C VAL A 20 4.44 -0.12 -0.23
N LEU A 21 3.45 -0.70 0.44
CA LEU A 21 2.04 -0.43 0.17
C LEU A 21 1.70 1.03 0.44
N PHE A 22 2.12 1.57 1.59
CA PHE A 22 1.90 2.97 1.93
C PHE A 22 2.47 3.91 0.86
N GLU A 23 3.74 3.73 0.49
CA GLU A 23 4.40 4.54 -0.55
C GLU A 23 3.74 4.44 -1.93
N PHE A 24 3.18 3.28 -2.27
CA PHE A 24 2.46 3.10 -3.51
C PHE A 24 1.12 3.84 -3.45
N LEU A 25 0.34 3.60 -2.40
CA LEU A 25 -0.99 4.18 -2.23
C LEU A 25 -0.92 5.70 -2.07
N SER A 26 -0.01 6.25 -1.26
CA SER A 26 0.10 7.70 -1.07
C SER A 26 0.28 8.46 -2.40
N ARG A 27 1.14 7.94 -3.30
CA ARG A 27 1.40 8.58 -4.60
C ARG A 27 0.26 8.47 -5.61
N HIS A 28 -0.55 7.42 -5.51
CA HIS A 28 -1.55 7.10 -6.54
C HIS A 28 -2.99 7.36 -6.11
N VAL A 29 -3.24 7.34 -4.81
CA VAL A 29 -4.55 7.38 -4.19
C VAL A 29 -4.75 8.69 -3.44
N ASP A 30 -3.73 9.21 -2.75
CA ASP A 30 -3.82 10.48 -2.00
C ASP A 30 -3.34 11.68 -2.85
N ASP A 31 -2.05 11.71 -3.25
CA ASP A 31 -1.46 12.82 -3.99
C ASP A 31 -2.13 13.12 -5.35
N ALA A 32 -2.77 12.11 -5.93
CA ALA A 32 -3.44 12.20 -7.22
C ALA A 32 -4.97 12.06 -7.12
N ASP A 33 -5.54 12.10 -5.91
CA ASP A 33 -6.99 11.91 -5.67
C ASP A 33 -7.58 10.66 -6.37
N GLY A 34 -6.76 9.61 -6.56
CA GLY A 34 -7.14 8.41 -7.31
C GLY A 34 -7.23 8.58 -8.82
N GLU A 35 -7.03 9.78 -9.39
CA GLU A 35 -7.13 10.05 -10.83
C GLU A 35 -6.24 9.11 -11.66
N THR A 36 -5.04 8.79 -11.16
CA THR A 36 -4.11 7.87 -11.83
C THR A 36 -4.57 6.41 -11.85
N LEU A 37 -5.57 6.06 -11.03
CA LEU A 37 -6.13 4.71 -10.92
C LEU A 37 -7.48 4.57 -11.60
N VAL A 38 -8.17 5.68 -11.94
CA VAL A 38 -9.51 5.68 -12.55
C VAL A 38 -9.58 4.82 -13.81
N GLU A 39 -8.51 4.79 -14.61
CA GLU A 39 -8.44 3.99 -15.85
C GLU A 39 -8.18 2.48 -15.61
N PHE A 40 -7.84 2.09 -14.37
CA PHE A 40 -7.45 0.72 -14.01
C PHE A 40 -8.44 0.00 -13.10
N VAL A 41 -9.37 0.73 -12.48
CA VAL A 41 -10.41 0.16 -11.63
C VAL A 41 -11.59 -0.33 -12.46
N GLU A 42 -12.23 -1.43 -12.03
CA GLU A 42 -13.43 -1.97 -12.69
C GLU A 42 -14.70 -1.40 -12.07
N ASP A 43 -14.66 -1.05 -10.78
CA ASP A 43 -15.80 -0.56 -10.00
C ASP A 43 -15.46 0.70 -9.18
N GLU A 44 -16.47 1.55 -8.95
CA GLU A 44 -16.31 2.80 -8.18
C GLU A 44 -15.91 2.57 -6.71
N SER A 45 -16.16 1.38 -6.17
CA SER A 45 -15.81 1.01 -4.79
C SER A 45 -14.32 0.74 -4.57
N GLU A 46 -13.55 0.52 -5.64
CA GLU A 46 -12.14 0.15 -5.52
C GLU A 46 -11.25 1.29 -5.00
N VAL A 47 -11.45 2.52 -5.50
CA VAL A 47 -10.67 3.69 -5.02
C VAL A 47 -10.94 3.96 -3.53
N PRO A 48 -12.19 4.01 -3.04
CA PRO A 48 -12.48 4.10 -1.61
C PRO A 48 -11.90 2.95 -0.78
N ALA A 49 -11.88 1.72 -1.30
CA ALA A 49 -11.27 0.58 -0.61
C ALA A 49 -9.74 0.79 -0.44
N LEU A 50 -9.07 1.33 -1.45
CA LEU A 50 -7.66 1.69 -1.39
C LEU A 50 -7.39 2.86 -0.43
N TRP A 51 -8.28 3.86 -0.38
CA TRP A 51 -8.23 4.93 0.64
C TRP A 51 -8.34 4.37 2.06
N ALA A 52 -9.27 3.45 2.30
CA ALA A 52 -9.45 2.83 3.61
C ALA A 52 -8.20 2.05 4.05
N LEU A 53 -7.56 1.34 3.12
CA LEU A 53 -6.29 0.65 3.38
C LEU A 53 -5.16 1.66 3.70
N LEU A 54 -5.04 2.75 2.94
CA LEU A 54 -4.04 3.79 3.18
C LEU A 54 -4.21 4.40 4.57
N ALA A 55 -5.43 4.80 4.95
CA ALA A 55 -5.73 5.33 6.28
C ALA A 55 -5.39 4.33 7.40
N GLY A 56 -5.65 3.03 7.17
CA GLY A 56 -5.24 1.97 8.08
C GLY A 56 -3.72 1.90 8.26
N LEU A 57 -2.94 2.03 7.18
CA LEU A 57 -1.48 2.04 7.24
C LEU A 57 -0.95 3.30 7.94
N GLU A 58 -1.52 4.47 7.68
CA GLU A 58 -1.16 5.74 8.35
C GLU A 58 -1.29 5.65 9.86
N SER A 59 -2.32 4.95 10.35
CA SER A 59 -2.55 4.80 11.79
C SER A 59 -1.47 3.98 12.51
N VAL A 60 -0.64 3.22 11.77
CA VAL A 60 0.34 2.27 12.32
C VAL A 60 1.78 2.59 11.92
N LEU A 61 1.98 3.25 10.79
CA LEU A 61 3.30 3.60 10.26
C LEU A 61 3.77 4.96 10.79
N THR A 62 5.01 5.00 11.27
CA THR A 62 5.67 6.24 11.70
C THR A 62 6.80 6.64 10.76
N GLU A 63 7.24 5.72 9.90
CA GLU A 63 8.26 5.89 8.89
C GLU A 63 8.01 7.07 7.96
N PRO A 64 6.78 7.38 7.51
CA PRO A 64 6.52 8.53 6.64
C PRO A 64 6.94 9.87 7.25
N MET A 65 7.01 9.97 8.58
CA MET A 65 7.43 11.18 9.29
C MET A 65 8.95 11.27 9.49
N ALA A 66 9.71 10.23 9.09
CA ALA A 66 11.14 10.17 9.31
C ALA A 66 11.91 10.94 8.22
N GLU A 67 12.96 11.67 8.59
CA GLU A 67 13.84 12.38 7.64
C GLU A 67 14.50 11.44 6.62
N ASP A 68 14.70 10.17 7.00
CA ASP A 68 15.28 9.14 6.15
C ASP A 68 14.24 8.24 5.46
N TYR A 69 12.97 8.67 5.39
CA TYR A 69 11.86 7.89 4.86
C TYR A 69 12.17 7.24 3.49
N GLN A 70 12.73 8.02 2.56
CA GLN A 70 13.08 7.51 1.23
C GLN A 70 14.11 6.36 1.26
N ARG A 71 15.06 6.39 2.20
CA ARG A 71 16.00 5.27 2.39
C ARG A 71 15.28 4.03 2.93
N ARG A 72 14.30 4.21 3.81
CA ARG A 72 13.47 3.11 4.35
C ARG A 72 12.61 2.47 3.27
N VAL A 73 12.03 3.28 2.39
CA VAL A 73 11.27 2.79 1.22
C VAL A 73 12.15 1.90 0.34
N ILE A 74 13.37 2.33 0.02
CA ILE A 74 14.29 1.53 -0.81
C ILE A 74 14.61 0.19 -0.13
N ALA A 75 15.00 0.22 1.14
CA ALA A 75 15.29 -1.00 1.90
C ALA A 75 14.07 -1.93 2.01
N ALA A 76 12.87 -1.37 2.17
CA ALA A 76 11.63 -2.13 2.20
C ALA A 76 11.33 -2.81 0.86
N ARG A 77 11.52 -2.11 -0.27
CA ARG A 77 11.36 -2.68 -1.63
C ARG A 77 12.31 -3.85 -1.85
N GLU A 78 13.58 -3.70 -1.47
CA GLU A 78 14.57 -4.79 -1.54
C GLU A 78 14.16 -6.00 -0.70
N ALA A 79 13.68 -5.77 0.52
CA ALA A 79 13.21 -6.85 1.40
C ALA A 79 11.98 -7.57 0.83
N VAL A 80 11.02 -6.85 0.25
CA VAL A 80 9.83 -7.42 -0.40
C VAL A 80 10.24 -8.26 -1.60
N ILE A 81 11.07 -7.74 -2.49
CA ILE A 81 11.56 -8.49 -3.68
C ILE A 81 12.34 -9.73 -3.25
N LYS A 82 13.22 -9.62 -2.25
CA LYS A 82 13.97 -10.76 -1.74
C LYS A 82 13.06 -11.86 -1.18
N ARG A 83 11.92 -11.49 -0.60
CA ARG A 83 10.99 -12.42 0.03
C ARG A 83 10.01 -13.06 -0.95
N PHE A 84 9.47 -12.28 -1.88
CA PHE A 84 8.36 -12.71 -2.75
C PHE A 84 8.75 -12.83 -4.23
N GLY A 85 9.96 -12.41 -4.60
CA GLY A 85 10.37 -12.25 -6.00
C GLY A 85 9.90 -10.93 -6.60
N GLY A 86 10.43 -10.58 -7.77
CA GLY A 86 9.98 -9.44 -8.55
C GLY A 86 9.00 -9.88 -9.63
N ALA A 87 7.83 -9.23 -9.72
CA ALA A 87 6.84 -9.48 -10.77
C ALA A 87 7.36 -9.17 -12.19
N PHE A 88 8.48 -8.44 -12.30
CA PHE A 88 9.09 -8.01 -13.57
C PHE A 88 10.46 -8.63 -13.84
N SER A 89 10.95 -9.53 -12.98
CA SER A 89 12.31 -10.08 -13.06
C SER A 89 12.54 -11.04 -14.25
N GLY A 90 11.50 -11.37 -15.02
CA GLY A 90 11.59 -12.22 -16.22
C GLY A 90 11.43 -11.50 -17.57
N LYS A 91 11.37 -10.17 -17.60
CA LYS A 91 11.04 -9.40 -18.83
C LYS A 91 12.26 -8.81 -19.56
N GLY A 92 13.45 -9.36 -19.31
CA GLY A 92 14.73 -8.80 -19.78
C GLY A 92 15.48 -9.61 -20.84
N ASP A 93 14.96 -10.76 -21.28
CA ASP A 93 15.61 -11.63 -22.28
C ASP A 93 14.70 -11.88 -23.50
N GLU A 94 14.20 -10.81 -24.12
CA GLU A 94 13.64 -10.84 -25.50
C GLU A 94 14.27 -9.76 -26.38
#